data_AF-A0A1A2NA15-F1
#
_entry.id   AF-A0A1A2NA15-F1
#
_cell.length_a   1.000
_cell.length_b   1.000
_cell.length_c   1.000
_cell.angle_alpha   90.00
_cell.angle_beta   90.00
_cell.angle_gamma   90.00
#
_symmetry.space_group_name_H-M   'P 1'
#
loop_
_entity.id
_entity.type
_entity.pdbx_description
1 polymer ?
#
loop_
_entity_poly.entity_id
_entity_poly.type
_entity_poly.pdbx_seq_one_letter_code
_entity_poly.pdbx_strand_id
1 'polypeptide(L)'
;MGARTGYAEGTFSWVDLATTEPAAAAAFYGTLFGWTPDERRMADGRAYTVFCREREEVAGLYALPAGDPAGGETRWNSHVSVADVDAAAARARALGGSILAGPLDFGDRGRLVVVRDPHGPVIHLCEPGRYFGATRVNEPGYLTWNELATPDVDAAIAFYSGLFDWRIEFLAGMPVPYWVIRVGPRDNGGLRGLTAADAGAPSRWLPYFVVTDVAETGAAAIAAGGAVLAGPTEQPKGVFSLLRDPQGASFLVFESDKLDP
;
A
#
# COMPACT_ATOMS: atom_id res chain seq x y z
N MET A 1 0.36 -2.55 -19.78
CA MET A 1 -1.12 -2.48 -19.60
C MET A 1 -1.47 -1.86 -18.24
N GLY A 2 -0.74 -0.82 -17.85
CA GLY A 2 -0.77 -0.25 -16.51
C GLY A 2 -1.48 1.09 -16.33
N ALA A 3 -1.79 1.81 -17.42
CA ALA A 3 -2.38 3.13 -17.35
C ALA A 3 -3.76 3.13 -16.65
N ARG A 4 -4.03 4.20 -15.90
CA ARG A 4 -5.26 4.42 -15.14
C ARG A 4 -5.80 5.81 -15.42
N THR A 5 -7.12 5.90 -15.52
CA THR A 5 -7.87 7.16 -15.64
C THR A 5 -8.88 7.35 -14.50
N GLY A 6 -8.84 6.44 -13.51
CA GLY A 6 -9.77 6.35 -12.40
C GLY A 6 -9.75 4.96 -11.77
N TYR A 7 -10.38 4.83 -10.61
CA TYR A 7 -10.50 3.58 -9.85
C TYR A 7 -11.96 3.38 -9.45
N ALA A 8 -12.47 2.15 -9.64
CA ALA A 8 -13.79 1.80 -9.15
C ALA A 8 -13.80 1.82 -7.61
N GLU A 9 -14.96 2.05 -7.01
CA GLU A 9 -15.13 1.94 -5.56
C GLU A 9 -14.63 0.58 -5.05
N GLY A 10 -13.94 0.58 -3.91
CA GLY A 10 -13.28 -0.58 -3.33
C GLY A 10 -11.92 -0.92 -3.96
N THR A 11 -11.47 -0.24 -5.02
CA THR A 11 -10.16 -0.57 -5.64
C THR A 11 -9.01 0.15 -4.91
N PHE A 12 -7.89 -0.54 -4.68
CA PHE A 12 -6.68 0.13 -4.22
C PHE A 12 -6.19 1.12 -5.28
N SER A 13 -6.01 2.38 -4.87
CA SER A 13 -5.75 3.50 -5.79
C SER A 13 -4.40 4.16 -5.57
N TRP A 14 -3.87 4.15 -4.36
CA TRP A 14 -2.64 4.86 -4.01
C TRP A 14 -1.91 4.23 -2.84
N VAL A 15 -0.63 4.56 -2.71
CA VAL A 15 0.18 4.26 -1.54
C VAL A 15 1.02 5.47 -1.20
N ASP A 16 1.19 5.73 0.10
CA ASP A 16 2.15 6.74 0.55
C ASP A 16 2.93 6.28 1.77
N LEU A 17 4.14 6.82 1.88
CA LEU A 17 5.06 6.54 2.95
C LEU A 17 4.98 7.64 4.01
N ALA A 18 4.63 7.26 5.23
CA ALA A 18 4.84 8.07 6.42
C ALA A 18 6.21 7.72 7.01
N THR A 19 7.12 8.68 7.15
CA THR A 19 8.47 8.42 7.67
C THR A 19 9.00 9.56 8.54
N THR A 20 9.94 9.24 9.42
CA THR A 20 10.67 10.24 10.21
C THR A 20 11.72 10.99 9.39
N GLU A 21 12.19 10.41 8.28
CA GLU A 21 13.30 10.94 7.46
C GLU A 21 12.94 10.99 5.96
N PRO A 22 12.09 11.95 5.52
CA PRO A 22 11.58 11.97 4.14
C PRO A 22 12.67 12.05 3.07
N ALA A 23 13.72 12.84 3.30
CA ALA A 23 14.81 12.99 2.34
C ALA A 23 15.61 11.67 2.17
N ALA A 24 15.87 10.96 3.27
CA ALA A 24 16.57 9.68 3.22
C ALA A 24 15.71 8.60 2.54
N ALA A 25 14.41 8.56 2.85
CA ALA A 25 13.48 7.67 2.18
C ALA A 25 13.41 7.95 0.67
N ALA A 26 13.34 9.23 0.27
CA ALA A 26 13.35 9.61 -1.15
C ALA A 26 14.60 9.13 -1.90
N ALA A 27 15.78 9.23 -1.28
CA ALA A 27 17.01 8.71 -1.87
C ALA A 27 16.99 7.18 -1.99
N PHE A 28 16.51 6.48 -0.96
CA PHE A 28 16.39 5.02 -0.95
C PHE A 28 15.46 4.52 -2.07
N TYR A 29 14.22 5.02 -2.12
CA TYR A 29 13.24 4.60 -3.13
C TYR A 29 13.60 5.10 -4.54
N GLY A 30 14.28 6.24 -4.65
CA GLY A 30 14.87 6.70 -5.91
C GLY A 30 15.92 5.72 -6.44
N THR A 31 16.74 5.14 -5.57
CA THR A 31 17.75 4.13 -5.93
C THR A 31 17.11 2.84 -6.41
N LEU A 32 16.08 2.34 -5.72
CA LEU A 32 15.47 1.05 -6.06
C LEU A 32 14.56 1.12 -7.29
N PHE A 33 13.79 2.20 -7.43
CA PHE A 33 12.71 2.26 -8.39
C PHE A 33 12.85 3.38 -9.42
N GLY A 34 13.97 4.11 -9.41
CA GLY A 34 14.18 5.25 -10.32
C GLY A 34 13.17 6.38 -10.12
N TRP A 35 12.60 6.49 -8.92
CA TRP A 35 11.62 7.52 -8.60
C TRP A 35 12.28 8.87 -8.36
N THR A 36 11.64 9.93 -8.86
CA THR A 36 12.05 11.31 -8.60
C THR A 36 11.03 12.00 -7.70
N PRO A 37 11.46 12.68 -6.61
CA PRO A 37 10.54 13.38 -5.73
C PRO A 37 10.09 14.72 -6.33
N ASP A 38 8.79 15.00 -6.25
CA ASP A 38 8.16 16.29 -6.51
C ASP A 38 7.52 16.78 -5.20
N GLU A 39 8.24 17.62 -4.44
CA GLU A 39 7.72 18.18 -3.18
C GLU A 39 6.64 19.22 -3.45
N ARG A 40 5.45 18.97 -2.89
CA ARG A 40 4.30 19.89 -2.98
C ARG A 40 3.96 20.41 -1.59
N ARG A 41 3.38 21.60 -1.55
CA ARG A 41 2.85 22.19 -0.31
C ARG A 41 1.35 21.99 -0.25
N MET A 42 0.89 21.40 0.85
CA MET A 42 -0.53 21.27 1.16
C MET A 42 -1.10 22.63 1.61
N ALA A 43 -2.43 22.75 1.62
CA ALA A 43 -3.11 23.96 2.04
C ALA A 43 -2.79 24.38 3.48
N ASP A 44 -2.46 23.42 4.35
CA ASP A 44 -2.03 23.65 5.72
C ASP A 44 -0.51 23.93 5.89
N GLY A 45 0.21 24.05 4.77
CA GLY A 45 1.65 24.34 4.72
C GLY A 45 2.56 23.11 4.87
N ARG A 46 2.02 21.94 5.20
CA ARG A 46 2.82 20.71 5.31
C ARG A 46 3.34 20.27 3.93
N ALA A 47 4.54 19.69 3.93
CA ALA A 47 5.12 19.10 2.73
C ALA A 47 4.50 17.73 2.47
N TYR A 48 4.11 17.50 1.22
CA TYR A 48 3.75 16.19 0.70
C TYR A 48 4.49 15.99 -0.61
N THR A 49 5.38 15.01 -0.64
CA THR A 49 6.17 14.68 -1.82
C THR A 49 5.43 13.63 -2.63
N VAL A 50 5.26 13.90 -3.92
CA VAL A 50 4.78 12.90 -4.88
C VAL A 50 5.99 12.32 -5.58
N PHE A 51 6.15 11.00 -5.50
CA PHE A 51 7.11 10.30 -6.34
C PHE A 51 6.59 10.19 -7.75
N CYS A 52 7.48 10.45 -8.70
CA CYS A 52 7.20 10.33 -10.13
C CYS A 52 8.17 9.34 -10.78
N ARG A 53 7.70 8.62 -11.79
CA ARG A 53 8.53 7.84 -12.73
C ARG A 53 8.03 8.12 -14.15
N GLU A 54 8.93 8.51 -15.06
CA GLU A 54 8.57 8.78 -16.46
C GLU A 54 7.36 9.74 -16.65
N ARG A 55 7.22 10.72 -15.73
CA ARG A 55 6.11 11.70 -15.61
C ARG A 55 4.79 11.17 -15.03
N GLU A 56 4.73 9.91 -14.66
CA GLU A 56 3.58 9.30 -13.99
C GLU A 56 3.73 9.42 -12.47
N GLU A 57 2.64 9.68 -11.75
CA GLU A 57 2.62 9.74 -10.29
C GLU A 57 2.46 8.31 -9.73
N VAL A 58 3.36 7.90 -8.83
CA VAL A 58 3.49 6.47 -8.43
C VAL A 58 3.29 6.19 -6.94
N ALA A 59 3.66 7.13 -6.07
CA ALA A 59 3.51 7.01 -4.63
C ALA A 59 3.61 8.38 -3.96
N GLY A 60 3.13 8.49 -2.73
CA GLY A 60 3.32 9.67 -1.89
C GLY A 60 4.39 9.46 -0.81
N LEU A 61 4.83 10.57 -0.24
CA LEU A 61 5.77 10.60 0.87
C LEU A 61 5.47 11.83 1.75
N TYR A 62 5.39 11.62 3.06
CA TYR A 62 5.24 12.72 4.01
C TYR A 62 5.96 12.43 5.33
N ALA A 63 6.30 13.51 6.02
CA ALA A 63 6.88 13.42 7.36
C ALA A 63 5.80 12.96 8.36
N LEU A 64 6.13 11.97 9.19
CA LEU A 64 5.27 11.54 10.29
C LEU A 64 4.90 12.76 11.17
N PRO A 65 3.61 13.07 11.33
CA PRO A 65 3.21 14.17 12.18
C PRO A 65 3.47 13.84 13.65
N ALA A 66 3.77 14.87 14.45
CA ALA A 66 3.80 14.73 15.90
C ALA A 66 2.44 14.24 16.39
N GLY A 67 2.42 13.14 17.16
CA GLY A 67 1.18 12.52 17.62
C GLY A 67 0.42 11.76 16.54
N ASP A 68 1.12 11.22 15.53
CA ASP A 68 0.53 10.36 14.50
C ASP A 68 -0.45 9.33 15.10
N PRO A 69 -1.75 9.40 14.76
CA PRO A 69 -2.78 8.60 15.41
C PRO A 69 -2.68 7.11 15.08
N ALA A 70 -1.90 6.78 14.05
CA ALA A 70 -1.63 5.43 13.61
C ALA A 70 -0.43 4.76 14.31
N GLY A 71 0.29 5.47 15.19
CA GLY A 71 1.29 4.87 16.09
C GLY A 71 2.68 5.50 16.04
N GLY A 72 2.93 6.45 15.12
CA GLY A 72 4.22 7.14 15.04
C GLY A 72 5.36 6.32 14.43
N GLU A 73 5.05 5.14 13.87
CA GLU A 73 6.01 4.26 13.20
C GLU A 73 6.05 4.54 11.69
N THR A 74 7.26 4.47 11.12
CA THR A 74 7.48 4.53 9.67
C THR A 74 6.75 3.39 8.97
N ARG A 75 5.90 3.71 7.99
CA ARG A 75 5.08 2.71 7.31
C ARG A 75 4.59 3.19 5.95
N TRP A 76 4.33 2.22 5.08
CA TRP A 76 3.49 2.42 3.92
C TRP A 76 2.01 2.38 4.34
N ASN A 77 1.20 3.31 3.82
CA ASN A 77 -0.25 3.27 3.92
C ASN A 77 -0.84 2.91 2.55
N SER A 78 -1.84 2.02 2.56
CA SER A 78 -2.59 1.65 1.36
C SER A 78 -3.92 2.38 1.32
N HIS A 79 -4.25 2.92 0.14
CA HIS A 79 -5.43 3.76 -0.07
C HIS A 79 -6.45 3.03 -0.96
N VAL A 80 -7.71 3.04 -0.56
CA VAL A 80 -8.83 2.45 -1.30
C VAL A 80 -9.78 3.56 -1.74
N SER A 81 -10.13 3.57 -3.03
CA SER A 81 -11.11 4.50 -3.60
C SER A 81 -12.51 4.19 -3.04
N VAL A 82 -13.22 5.21 -2.54
CA VAL A 82 -14.61 5.12 -2.09
C VAL A 82 -15.44 6.21 -2.76
N ALA A 83 -16.74 5.98 -2.93
CA ALA A 83 -17.60 7.00 -3.52
C ALA A 83 -17.90 8.16 -2.55
N ASP A 84 -17.90 7.88 -1.24
CA ASP A 84 -18.22 8.84 -0.18
C ASP A 84 -17.47 8.43 1.11
N VAL A 85 -16.56 9.30 1.58
CA VAL A 85 -15.77 9.02 2.79
C VAL A 85 -16.59 9.06 4.09
N ASP A 86 -17.67 9.85 4.16
CA ASP A 86 -18.53 9.92 5.33
C ASP A 86 -19.32 8.62 5.49
N ALA A 87 -19.91 8.14 4.39
CA ALA A 87 -20.62 6.87 4.35
C ALA A 87 -19.67 5.70 4.66
N ALA A 88 -18.46 5.69 4.09
CA ALA A 88 -17.46 4.67 4.36
C ALA A 88 -16.98 4.71 5.82
N ALA A 89 -16.77 5.89 6.41
CA ALA A 89 -16.42 6.04 7.82
C ALA A 89 -17.52 5.55 8.76
N ALA A 90 -18.79 5.81 8.43
CA ALA A 90 -19.94 5.30 9.18
C ALA A 90 -19.99 3.76 9.14
N ARG A 91 -19.81 3.16 7.96
CA ARG A 91 -19.72 1.70 7.80
C ARG A 91 -18.56 1.11 8.60
N ALA A 92 -17.37 1.70 8.51
CA ALA A 92 -16.20 1.25 9.26
C ALA A 92 -16.45 1.22 10.77
N ARG A 93 -17.06 2.27 11.34
CA ARG A 93 -17.44 2.30 12.76
C ARG A 93 -18.46 1.21 13.12
N ALA A 94 -19.48 1.01 12.29
CA ALA A 94 -20.49 -0.02 12.52
C ALA A 94 -19.91 -1.43 12.51
N LEU A 95 -18.83 -1.66 11.77
CA LEU A 95 -18.08 -2.92 11.69
C LEU A 95 -16.99 -3.04 12.79
N GLY A 96 -16.90 -2.10 13.72
CA GLY A 96 -15.95 -2.10 14.83
C GLY A 96 -14.61 -1.42 14.56
N GLY A 97 -14.44 -0.81 13.38
CA GLY A 97 -13.26 -0.01 13.04
C GLY A 97 -13.23 1.33 13.79
N SER A 98 -12.04 1.87 14.00
CA SER A 98 -11.81 3.17 14.63
C SER A 98 -11.38 4.21 13.59
N ILE A 99 -11.97 5.40 13.63
CA ILE A 99 -11.53 6.52 12.80
C ILE A 99 -10.36 7.21 13.51
N LEU A 100 -9.18 7.12 12.91
CA LEU A 100 -7.95 7.71 13.44
C LEU A 100 -7.78 9.17 13.05
N ALA A 101 -8.20 9.51 11.83
CA ALA A 101 -8.17 10.88 11.31
C ALA A 101 -9.23 11.09 10.24
N GLY A 102 -9.69 12.33 10.11
CA GLY A 102 -10.64 12.75 9.09
C GLY A 102 -12.12 12.56 9.46
N PRO A 103 -13.03 12.82 8.51
CA PRO A 103 -12.75 13.16 7.10
C PRO A 103 -11.91 14.44 6.93
N LEU A 104 -10.87 14.36 6.11
CA LEU A 104 -9.99 15.46 5.74
C LEU A 104 -10.34 15.89 4.31
N ASP A 105 -10.52 17.19 4.10
CA ASP A 105 -10.87 17.78 2.82
C ASP A 105 -9.64 18.44 2.18
N PHE A 106 -9.30 18.02 0.97
CA PHE A 106 -8.18 18.55 0.20
C PHE A 106 -8.65 19.35 -1.04
N GLY A 107 -9.86 19.89 -0.99
CA GLY A 107 -10.47 20.70 -2.04
C GLY A 107 -10.66 19.90 -3.32
N ASP A 108 -10.14 20.42 -4.44
CA ASP A 108 -10.25 19.77 -5.74
C ASP A 108 -9.54 18.41 -5.81
N ARG A 109 -8.69 18.06 -4.82
CA ARG A 109 -7.98 16.78 -4.80
C ARG A 109 -8.81 15.62 -4.28
N GLY A 110 -9.89 15.89 -3.54
CA GLY A 110 -10.74 14.87 -2.93
C GLY A 110 -10.67 14.87 -1.41
N ARG A 111 -11.20 13.81 -0.80
CA ARG A 111 -11.35 13.68 0.66
C ARG A 111 -10.78 12.36 1.14
N LEU A 112 -10.33 12.32 2.39
CA LEU A 112 -9.67 11.15 2.98
C LEU A 112 -10.20 10.89 4.40
N VAL A 113 -10.38 9.62 4.76
CA VAL A 113 -10.51 9.18 6.15
C VAL A 113 -9.52 8.06 6.44
N VAL A 114 -8.90 8.10 7.62
CA VAL A 114 -7.94 7.08 8.08
C VAL A 114 -8.64 6.17 9.07
N VAL A 115 -8.67 4.88 8.76
CA VAL A 115 -9.39 3.86 9.53
C VAL A 115 -8.39 2.85 10.08
N ARG A 116 -8.51 2.52 11.36
CA ARG A 116 -7.91 1.33 11.96
C ARG A 116 -8.98 0.24 12.03
N ASP A 117 -8.71 -0.91 11.44
CA ASP A 117 -9.60 -2.06 11.57
C ASP A 117 -9.55 -2.64 13.01
N PRO A 118 -10.49 -3.52 13.40
CA PRO A 118 -10.56 -4.06 14.77
C PRO A 118 -9.30 -4.81 15.25
N HIS A 119 -8.43 -5.25 14.32
CA HIS A 119 -7.25 -6.07 14.57
C HIS A 119 -5.93 -5.31 14.38
N GLY A 120 -5.99 -4.00 14.11
CA GLY A 120 -4.84 -3.10 14.15
C GLY A 120 -4.40 -2.46 12.83
N PRO A 121 -4.49 -3.12 11.65
CA PRO A 121 -4.13 -2.51 10.37
C PRO A 121 -4.81 -1.18 10.15
N VAL A 122 -4.05 -0.26 9.57
CA VAL A 122 -4.52 1.06 9.15
C VAL A 122 -4.72 1.06 7.64
N ILE A 123 -5.86 1.57 7.18
CA ILE A 123 -6.20 1.74 5.77
C ILE A 123 -6.77 3.13 5.53
N HIS A 124 -6.45 3.70 4.37
CA HIS A 124 -6.86 5.04 3.97
C HIS A 124 -8.02 4.94 2.98
N LEU A 125 -9.13 5.62 3.23
CA LEU A 125 -10.29 5.62 2.32
C LEU A 125 -10.38 6.98 1.64
N CYS A 126 -10.32 6.98 0.31
CA CYS A 126 -10.19 8.19 -0.48
C CYS A 126 -11.40 8.37 -1.40
N GLU A 127 -12.11 9.48 -1.23
CA GLU A 127 -13.08 9.96 -2.21
C GLU A 127 -12.31 10.78 -3.25
N PRO A 128 -12.20 10.32 -4.51
CA PRO A 128 -11.33 10.94 -5.49
C PRO A 128 -11.90 12.27 -5.97
N GLY A 129 -11.06 13.30 -6.01
CA GLY A 129 -11.33 14.54 -6.75
C GLY A 129 -10.66 14.50 -8.12
N ARG A 130 -9.95 15.58 -8.46
CA ARG A 130 -9.07 15.69 -9.64
C ARG A 130 -7.93 14.67 -9.61
N TYR A 131 -7.49 14.25 -8.42
CA TYR A 131 -6.47 13.22 -8.24
C TYR A 131 -7.16 11.92 -7.79
N PHE A 132 -7.12 10.90 -8.63
CA PHE A 132 -7.80 9.63 -8.39
C PHE A 132 -6.88 8.52 -7.84
N GLY A 133 -5.57 8.79 -7.72
CA GLY A 133 -4.56 7.81 -7.33
C GLY A 133 -3.46 7.68 -8.38
N ALA A 134 -2.78 6.53 -8.41
CA ALA A 134 -1.68 6.28 -9.32
C ALA A 134 -2.17 6.27 -10.77
N THR A 135 -1.43 6.95 -11.65
CA THR A 135 -1.78 7.01 -13.09
C THR A 135 -1.25 5.79 -13.84
N ARG A 136 -0.36 5.01 -13.22
CA ARG A 136 0.24 3.80 -13.79
C ARG A 136 0.55 2.76 -12.70
N VAL A 137 0.29 1.49 -13.00
CA VAL A 137 0.49 0.32 -12.11
C VAL A 137 0.96 -0.90 -12.90
N ASN A 138 1.37 -1.97 -12.22
CA ASN A 138 1.67 -3.29 -12.80
C ASN A 138 2.84 -3.35 -13.80
N GLU A 139 3.75 -2.37 -13.77
CA GLU A 139 4.95 -2.28 -14.61
C GLU A 139 6.17 -2.05 -13.70
N PRO A 140 7.42 -2.38 -14.10
CA PRO A 140 8.60 -2.20 -13.25
C PRO A 140 8.74 -0.77 -12.70
N GLY A 141 8.93 -0.67 -11.38
CA GLY A 141 8.94 0.59 -10.64
C GLY A 141 7.55 1.12 -10.25
N TYR A 142 6.47 0.35 -10.45
CA TYR A 142 5.11 0.77 -10.10
C TYR A 142 4.43 -0.23 -9.15
N LEU A 143 3.45 0.26 -8.39
CA LEU A 143 2.58 -0.55 -7.52
C LEU A 143 1.88 -1.64 -8.34
N THR A 144 1.75 -2.86 -7.81
CA THR A 144 1.01 -3.96 -8.46
C THR A 144 0.00 -4.67 -7.56
N TRP A 145 0.23 -4.66 -6.24
CA TRP A 145 -0.57 -5.42 -5.30
C TRP A 145 -0.55 -4.76 -3.92
N ASN A 146 -1.61 -4.99 -3.13
CA ASN A 146 -1.62 -4.71 -1.71
C ASN A 146 -2.04 -5.98 -0.98
N GLU A 147 -1.29 -6.35 0.04
CA GLU A 147 -1.54 -7.56 0.82
C GLU A 147 -1.69 -7.24 2.30
N LEU A 148 -2.73 -7.78 2.91
CA LEU A 148 -2.88 -7.77 4.34
C LEU A 148 -2.21 -8.98 4.97
N ALA A 149 -1.27 -8.73 5.88
CA ALA A 149 -0.75 -9.74 6.80
C ALA A 149 -1.43 -9.55 8.17
N THR A 150 -2.19 -10.56 8.62
CA THR A 150 -2.99 -10.49 9.86
C THR A 150 -2.97 -11.78 10.67
N PRO A 151 -3.02 -11.73 12.01
CA PRO A 151 -3.18 -12.92 12.84
C PRO A 151 -4.57 -13.55 12.72
N ASP A 152 -5.58 -12.78 12.28
CA ASP A 152 -6.96 -13.23 12.15
C ASP A 152 -7.49 -12.87 10.74
N VAL A 153 -7.38 -13.83 9.82
CA VAL A 153 -7.80 -13.66 8.42
C VAL A 153 -9.31 -13.64 8.30
N ASP A 154 -10.03 -14.47 9.07
CA ASP A 154 -11.49 -14.56 8.98
C ASP A 154 -12.15 -13.26 9.47
N ALA A 155 -11.65 -12.67 10.55
CA ALA A 155 -12.16 -11.40 11.02
C ALA A 155 -11.84 -10.24 10.05
N ALA A 156 -10.66 -10.26 9.42
CA ALA A 156 -10.35 -9.32 8.36
C ALA A 156 -11.28 -9.49 7.15
N ILE A 157 -11.56 -10.73 6.73
CA ILE A 157 -12.53 -11.01 5.66
C ILE A 157 -13.90 -10.42 5.99
N ALA A 158 -14.41 -10.64 7.20
CA ALA A 158 -15.70 -10.10 7.63
C ALA A 158 -15.73 -8.56 7.60
N PHE A 159 -14.70 -7.91 8.14
CA PHE A 159 -14.60 -6.45 8.17
C PHE A 159 -14.52 -5.84 6.77
N TYR A 160 -13.57 -6.28 5.95
CA TYR A 160 -13.32 -5.66 4.63
C TYR A 160 -14.40 -6.00 3.60
N SER A 161 -15.01 -7.19 3.66
CA SER A 161 -16.19 -7.49 2.82
C SER A 161 -17.36 -6.59 3.19
N GLY A 162 -17.61 -6.35 4.48
CA GLY A 162 -18.67 -5.45 4.94
C GLY A 162 -18.40 -3.97 4.61
N LEU A 163 -17.13 -3.55 4.59
CA LEU A 163 -16.76 -2.15 4.35
C LEU A 163 -16.84 -1.77 2.87
N PHE A 164 -16.38 -2.65 1.98
CA PHE A 164 -16.17 -2.38 0.56
C PHE A 164 -16.96 -3.25 -0.41
N ASP A 165 -17.76 -4.20 0.08
CA ASP A 165 -18.39 -5.24 -0.74
C ASP A 165 -17.37 -6.09 -1.51
N TRP A 166 -16.19 -6.28 -0.92
CA TRP A 166 -15.15 -7.12 -1.51
C TRP A 166 -15.56 -8.58 -1.52
N ARG A 167 -15.32 -9.24 -2.66
CA ARG A 167 -15.30 -10.70 -2.71
C ARG A 167 -13.91 -11.17 -2.35
N ILE A 168 -13.79 -11.95 -1.29
CA ILE A 168 -12.51 -12.44 -0.79
C ILE A 168 -12.54 -13.98 -0.85
N GLU A 169 -11.75 -14.55 -1.75
CA GLU A 169 -11.83 -15.97 -2.11
C GLU A 169 -10.51 -16.67 -1.84
N PHE A 170 -10.56 -17.85 -1.24
CA PHE A 170 -9.37 -18.67 -0.99
C PHE A 170 -8.74 -19.11 -2.32
N LEU A 171 -7.43 -18.92 -2.43
CA LEU A 171 -6.63 -19.37 -3.57
C LEU A 171 -5.85 -20.63 -3.21
N ALA A 172 -6.30 -21.76 -3.75
CA ALA A 172 -5.62 -23.03 -3.57
C ALA A 172 -4.26 -23.08 -4.29
N GLY A 173 -3.34 -23.92 -3.79
CA GLY A 173 -2.05 -24.17 -4.43
C GLY A 173 -0.95 -23.17 -4.08
N MET A 174 -1.20 -22.26 -3.13
CA MET A 174 -0.19 -21.34 -2.59
C MET A 174 0.62 -22.01 -1.46
N PRO A 175 1.92 -21.67 -1.29
CA PRO A 175 2.76 -22.23 -0.22
C PRO A 175 2.25 -21.92 1.20
N VAL A 176 1.54 -20.80 1.34
CA VAL A 176 0.82 -20.41 2.55
C VAL A 176 -0.65 -20.18 2.21
N PRO A 177 -1.60 -20.44 3.13
CA PRO A 177 -3.00 -20.11 2.91
C PRO A 177 -3.17 -18.65 2.48
N TYR A 178 -3.83 -18.45 1.34
CA TYR A 178 -3.91 -17.15 0.68
C TYR A 178 -5.32 -16.88 0.19
N TRP A 179 -5.76 -15.62 0.28
CA TRP A 179 -7.04 -15.18 -0.23
C TRP A 179 -6.84 -14.01 -1.18
N VAL A 180 -7.61 -13.99 -2.26
CA VAL A 180 -7.60 -12.92 -3.26
C VAL A 180 -8.82 -12.04 -3.07
N ILE A 181 -8.58 -10.74 -3.00
CA ILE A 181 -9.59 -9.67 -2.97
C ILE A 181 -10.00 -9.36 -4.40
N ARG A 182 -11.30 -9.29 -4.66
CA ARG A 182 -11.86 -8.96 -5.97
C ARG A 182 -12.87 -7.82 -5.91
N VAL A 183 -12.75 -6.92 -6.87
CA VAL A 183 -13.70 -5.83 -7.15
C VAL A 183 -14.25 -6.06 -8.55
N GLY A 184 -15.55 -6.38 -8.64
CA GLY A 184 -16.14 -6.88 -9.88
C GLY A 184 -15.37 -8.09 -10.42
N PRO A 185 -14.96 -8.12 -11.71
CA PRO A 185 -14.22 -9.24 -12.29
C PRO A 185 -12.70 -9.16 -12.08
N ARG A 186 -12.18 -8.14 -11.38
CA ARG A 186 -10.75 -7.90 -11.26
C ARG A 186 -10.20 -8.29 -9.90
N ASP A 187 -9.04 -8.94 -9.92
CA ASP A 187 -8.18 -9.12 -8.76
C ASP A 187 -7.66 -7.73 -8.30
N ASN A 188 -7.70 -7.47 -6.98
CA ASN A 188 -7.44 -6.15 -6.38
C ASN A 188 -6.36 -6.18 -5.28
N GLY A 189 -6.12 -7.32 -4.64
CA GLY A 189 -5.18 -7.47 -3.53
C GLY A 189 -5.30 -8.85 -2.89
N GLY A 190 -4.64 -9.06 -1.76
CA GLY A 190 -4.68 -10.35 -1.07
C GLY A 190 -4.62 -10.28 0.44
N LEU A 191 -4.90 -11.40 1.08
CA LEU A 191 -4.77 -11.58 2.53
C LEU A 191 -4.02 -12.88 2.81
N ARG A 192 -3.25 -12.87 3.89
CA ARG A 192 -2.62 -14.05 4.47
C ARG A 192 -2.46 -13.93 5.97
N GLY A 193 -2.23 -15.08 6.61
CA GLY A 193 -1.76 -15.14 7.99
C GLY A 193 -0.37 -14.50 8.15
N LEU A 194 -0.01 -14.13 9.38
CA LEU A 194 1.38 -13.80 9.72
C LEU A 194 2.28 -15.02 9.53
N THR A 195 3.50 -14.78 9.06
CA THR A 195 4.54 -15.80 8.86
C THR A 195 5.73 -15.52 9.77
N ALA A 196 6.75 -16.40 9.75
CA ALA A 196 8.00 -16.15 10.46
C ALA A 196 8.70 -14.85 10.00
N ALA A 197 8.49 -14.43 8.74
CA ALA A 197 9.02 -13.17 8.21
C ALA A 197 8.37 -11.93 8.82
N ASP A 198 7.19 -12.09 9.46
CA ASP A 198 6.46 -11.02 10.15
C ASP A 198 6.73 -11.01 11.66
N ALA A 199 7.70 -11.79 12.14
CA ALA A 199 7.96 -11.92 13.58
C ALA A 199 8.23 -10.54 14.22
N GLY A 200 7.41 -10.20 15.22
CA GLY A 200 7.49 -8.92 15.94
C GLY A 200 6.88 -7.72 15.21
N ALA A 201 6.39 -7.88 13.98
CA ALA A 201 5.71 -6.82 13.25
C ALA A 201 4.19 -6.84 13.55
N PRO A 202 3.52 -5.68 13.60
CA PRO A 202 2.08 -5.63 13.72
C PRO A 202 1.40 -6.14 12.44
N SER A 203 0.12 -6.45 12.56
CA SER A 203 -0.74 -6.67 11.40
C SER A 203 -0.82 -5.40 10.57
N ARG A 204 -0.62 -5.51 9.25
CA ARG A 204 -0.43 -4.36 8.37
C ARG A 204 -0.71 -4.69 6.91
N TRP A 205 -1.07 -3.65 6.15
CA TRP A 205 -1.07 -3.69 4.69
C TRP A 205 0.35 -3.50 4.16
N LEU A 206 0.69 -4.27 3.13
CA LEU A 206 2.01 -4.28 2.50
C LEU A 206 1.86 -4.05 0.99
N PRO A 207 2.39 -2.95 0.44
CA PRO A 207 2.37 -2.74 -0.99
C PRO A 207 3.46 -3.56 -1.68
N TYR A 208 3.16 -4.00 -2.90
CA TYR A 208 4.10 -4.67 -3.78
C TYR A 208 4.45 -3.74 -4.94
N PHE A 209 5.74 -3.58 -5.21
CA PHE A 209 6.24 -2.86 -6.37
C PHE A 209 6.87 -3.84 -7.37
N VAL A 210 6.56 -3.68 -8.65
CA VAL A 210 7.16 -4.54 -9.68
C VAL A 210 8.62 -4.18 -9.85
N VAL A 211 9.48 -5.17 -10.00
CA VAL A 211 10.90 -5.01 -10.34
C VAL A 211 11.27 -5.97 -11.47
N THR A 212 12.37 -5.70 -12.14
CA THR A 212 12.90 -6.59 -13.19
C THR A 212 13.70 -7.76 -12.64
N ASP A 213 14.29 -7.61 -11.45
CA ASP A 213 15.04 -8.65 -10.77
C ASP A 213 14.89 -8.45 -9.25
N VAL A 214 14.29 -9.44 -8.57
CA VAL A 214 14.06 -9.39 -7.12
C VAL A 214 15.35 -9.52 -6.31
N ALA A 215 16.31 -10.32 -6.78
CA ALA A 215 17.57 -10.54 -6.09
C ALA A 215 18.47 -9.31 -6.17
N GLU A 216 18.59 -8.71 -7.36
CA GLU A 216 19.33 -7.45 -7.57
C GLU A 216 18.71 -6.32 -6.76
N THR A 217 17.37 -6.19 -6.77
CA THR A 217 16.69 -5.17 -5.95
C THR A 217 16.95 -5.38 -4.45
N GLY A 218 16.95 -6.63 -3.98
CA GLY A 218 17.28 -6.97 -2.61
C GLY A 218 18.71 -6.57 -2.23
N ALA A 219 19.68 -6.83 -3.11
CA ALA A 219 21.07 -6.41 -2.92
C ALA A 219 21.21 -4.88 -2.89
N ALA A 220 20.52 -4.17 -3.79
CA ALA A 220 20.50 -2.71 -3.82
C ALA A 220 19.87 -2.14 -2.53
N ALA A 221 18.80 -2.76 -2.02
CA ALA A 221 18.18 -2.34 -0.77
C ALA A 221 19.15 -2.46 0.41
N ILE A 222 19.89 -3.56 0.52
CA ILE A 222 20.92 -3.75 1.55
C ILE A 222 22.03 -2.68 1.41
N ALA A 223 22.53 -2.46 0.20
CA ALA A 223 23.57 -1.46 -0.07
C ALA A 223 23.12 -0.04 0.29
N ALA A 224 21.83 0.26 0.14
CA ALA A 224 21.22 1.55 0.51
C ALA A 224 20.79 1.63 2.00
N GLY A 225 21.16 0.65 2.84
CA GLY A 225 20.91 0.65 4.28
C GLY A 225 19.58 0.01 4.73
N GLY A 226 18.83 -0.57 3.79
CA GLY A 226 17.64 -1.38 4.07
C GLY A 226 18.00 -2.83 4.44
N ALA A 227 16.99 -3.71 4.41
CA ALA A 227 17.15 -5.13 4.69
C ALA A 227 16.23 -5.99 3.82
N VAL A 228 16.68 -7.21 3.51
CA VAL A 228 15.82 -8.30 3.02
C VAL A 228 15.33 -9.08 4.25
N LEU A 229 14.03 -9.07 4.52
CA LEU A 229 13.42 -9.77 5.64
C LEU A 229 13.06 -11.22 5.28
N ALA A 230 12.63 -11.44 4.04
CA ALA A 230 12.36 -12.76 3.48
C ALA A 230 12.44 -12.74 1.96
N GLY A 231 12.65 -13.93 1.39
CA GLY A 231 12.83 -14.12 -0.04
C GLY A 231 14.29 -14.00 -0.52
N PRO A 232 14.53 -14.17 -1.83
CA PRO A 232 13.53 -14.38 -2.89
C PRO A 232 12.70 -15.66 -2.71
N THR A 233 11.41 -15.60 -3.02
CA THR A 233 10.48 -16.73 -2.91
C THR A 233 9.70 -16.88 -4.21
N GLU A 234 9.80 -18.05 -4.82
CA GLU A 234 9.04 -18.41 -6.01
C GLU A 234 7.58 -18.67 -5.67
N GLN A 235 6.69 -18.24 -6.56
CA GLN A 235 5.27 -18.54 -6.54
C GLN A 235 4.76 -18.66 -7.99
N PRO A 236 3.55 -19.22 -8.24
CA PRO A 236 3.09 -19.51 -9.60
C PRO A 236 3.01 -18.33 -10.59
N LYS A 237 3.17 -17.08 -10.15
CA LYS A 237 3.08 -15.87 -10.99
C LYS A 237 4.41 -15.10 -11.10
N GLY A 238 5.44 -15.51 -10.37
CA GLY A 238 6.69 -14.78 -10.28
C GLY A 238 7.47 -15.04 -9.00
N VAL A 239 8.44 -14.17 -8.74
CA VAL A 239 9.30 -14.19 -7.55
C VAL A 239 9.02 -12.96 -6.72
N PHE A 240 9.07 -13.06 -5.40
CA PHE A 240 8.96 -11.88 -4.53
C PHE A 240 9.94 -11.91 -3.35
N SER A 241 10.22 -10.74 -2.79
CA SER A 241 10.92 -10.57 -1.51
C SER A 241 10.21 -9.55 -0.63
N LEU A 242 10.22 -9.79 0.68
CA LEU A 242 9.83 -8.82 1.70
C LEU A 242 11.06 -8.02 2.10
N LEU A 243 11.00 -6.70 1.90
CA LEU A 243 12.08 -5.77 2.20
C LEU A 243 11.67 -4.80 3.32
N ARG A 244 12.68 -4.17 3.93
CA ARG A 244 12.51 -3.07 4.88
C ARG A 244 13.43 -1.91 4.50
N ASP A 245 12.89 -0.70 4.49
CA ASP A 245 13.70 0.51 4.29
C ASP A 245 14.55 0.84 5.54
N PRO A 246 15.49 1.79 5.45
CA PRO A 246 16.35 2.14 6.59
C PRO A 246 15.59 2.76 7.78
N GLN A 247 14.38 3.28 7.56
CA GLN A 247 13.54 3.90 8.58
C GLN A 247 12.53 2.94 9.22
N GLY A 248 12.42 1.70 8.71
CA GLY A 248 11.61 0.63 9.26
C GLY A 248 10.38 0.23 8.43
N ALA A 249 10.06 0.93 7.33
CA ALA A 249 8.88 0.60 6.53
C ALA A 249 9.09 -0.72 5.79
N SER A 250 8.17 -1.67 5.94
CA SER A 250 8.18 -2.92 5.18
C SER A 250 7.36 -2.78 3.90
N PHE A 251 7.86 -3.39 2.81
CA PHE A 251 7.20 -3.44 1.50
C PHE A 251 7.68 -4.68 0.75
N LEU A 252 6.97 -5.08 -0.31
CA LEU A 252 7.41 -6.18 -1.15
C LEU A 252 7.83 -5.71 -2.54
N VAL A 253 8.76 -6.47 -3.12
CA VAL A 253 9.12 -6.37 -4.52
C VAL A 253 8.73 -7.65 -5.23
N PHE A 254 8.26 -7.54 -6.46
CA PHE A 254 7.77 -8.66 -7.24
C PHE A 254 8.29 -8.60 -8.66
N GLU A 255 8.91 -9.67 -9.10
CA GLU A 255 9.29 -9.91 -10.49
C GLU A 255 8.24 -10.87 -11.06
N SER A 256 7.57 -10.47 -12.14
CA SER A 256 6.55 -11.32 -12.75
C SER A 256 7.15 -12.17 -13.85
N ASP A 257 6.77 -13.45 -13.90
CA ASP A 257 7.09 -14.34 -15.02
C ASP A 257 6.46 -13.88 -16.35
N LYS A 258 5.51 -12.93 -16.29
CA LYS A 258 4.84 -12.32 -17.45
C LYS A 258 5.41 -10.95 -17.83
N LEU A 259 6.64 -10.63 -17.43
CA LEU A 259 7.39 -9.52 -18.01
C LEU A 259 7.96 -9.95 -19.37
N ASP A 260 7.09 -10.24 -20.34
CA ASP A 260 7.48 -10.35 -21.75
C ASP A 260 7.19 -8.97 -22.40
N PRO A 261 8.15 -8.36 -23.11
CA PRO A 261 8.06 -7.00 -23.66
C PRO A 261 6.92 -6.77 -24.67
#